data_AF-A0A843IV50-F1
#
_entry.id   AF-A0A843IV50-F1
#
_cell.length_a   1.000
_cell.length_b   1.000
_cell.length_c   1.000
_cell.angle_alpha   90.00
_cell.angle_beta   90.00
_cell.angle_gamma   90.00
#
_symmetry.space_group_name_H-M   'P 1'
#
loop_
_entity.id
_entity.type
_entity.pdbx_description
1 polymer ?
#
loop_
_entity_poly.entity_id
_entity_poly.type
_entity_poly.pdbx_seq_one_letter_code
_entity_poly.pdbx_strand_id
1 'polypeptide(L)'
;MRDWKEIAASVLPPEFMLDEWNFPEYSEEALIKCRNLCKENVCGTYGCSWSCPPGFSSDLRELSKKYGKVAVIKRRFEVDLSDSKRLDELAGELQSHVRDLVLAMRKEGYECLGFADGACRYCGECAYPDPCRFPEMLVPSISAAGVDMTAFANANGREFKFEKDAVTVYGLVMMRSRHSLL
;
A
#
# COMPACT_ATOMS: atom_id res chain seq x y z
N MET A 1 -1.36 -23.05 -6.55
CA MET A 1 -1.11 -21.69 -6.05
C MET A 1 -0.60 -21.81 -4.63
N ARG A 2 0.69 -21.51 -4.41
CA ARG A 2 1.31 -21.49 -3.07
C ARG A 2 0.57 -20.53 -2.13
N ASP A 3 0.74 -20.68 -0.82
CA ASP A 3 0.20 -19.70 0.13
C ASP A 3 0.94 -18.35 -0.04
N TRP A 4 0.25 -17.22 0.17
CA TRP A 4 0.87 -15.91 -0.07
C TRP A 4 2.01 -15.63 0.90
N LYS A 5 1.99 -16.19 2.12
CA LYS A 5 3.08 -16.04 3.09
C LYS A 5 4.31 -16.84 2.68
N GLU A 6 4.13 -17.99 2.04
CA GLU A 6 5.24 -18.76 1.44
C GLU A 6 5.86 -18.00 0.26
N ILE A 7 5.03 -17.37 -0.57
CA ILE A 7 5.48 -16.51 -1.66
C ILE A 7 6.26 -15.31 -1.08
N ALA A 8 5.70 -14.64 -0.08
CA ALA A 8 6.32 -13.51 0.60
C ALA A 8 7.69 -13.88 1.20
N ALA A 9 7.80 -15.01 1.89
CA ALA A 9 9.07 -15.49 2.45
C ALA A 9 10.16 -15.76 1.39
N SER A 10 9.78 -15.94 0.11
CA SER A 10 10.73 -16.15 -0.99
C SER A 10 11.21 -14.85 -1.66
N VAL A 11 10.56 -13.71 -1.41
CA VAL A 11 10.87 -12.43 -2.08
C VAL A 11 11.09 -11.26 -1.12
N LEU A 12 10.67 -11.39 0.13
CA LEU A 12 10.84 -10.36 1.15
C LEU A 12 12.00 -10.71 2.10
N PRO A 13 12.73 -9.69 2.58
CA PRO A 13 13.65 -9.87 3.70
C PRO A 13 12.93 -10.47 4.92
N PRO A 14 13.57 -11.37 5.68
CA PRO A 14 12.97 -12.07 6.82
C PRO A 14 12.54 -11.14 7.96
N GLU A 15 13.00 -9.90 7.98
CA GLU A 15 12.65 -8.87 8.97
C GLU A 15 11.25 -8.29 8.75
N PHE A 16 10.61 -8.53 7.60
CA PHE A 16 9.23 -8.14 7.39
C PHE A 16 8.28 -9.03 8.19
N MET A 17 7.47 -8.39 9.02
CA MET A 17 6.34 -9.05 9.67
C MET A 17 5.20 -9.18 8.67
N LEU A 18 4.61 -10.37 8.59
CA LEU A 18 3.51 -10.71 7.69
C LEU A 18 2.24 -10.93 8.50
N ASP A 19 1.17 -10.22 8.16
CA ASP A 19 -0.16 -10.37 8.76
C ASP A 19 -1.24 -10.46 7.69
N GLU A 20 -2.39 -11.02 8.02
CA GLU A 20 -3.55 -11.05 7.12
C GLU A 20 -4.74 -10.38 7.81
N TRP A 21 -5.23 -9.31 7.20
CA TRP A 21 -6.35 -8.54 7.72
C TRP A 21 -7.58 -8.73 6.83
N ASN A 22 -8.76 -8.49 7.41
CA ASN A 22 -9.99 -8.39 6.63
C ASN A 22 -9.93 -7.17 5.71
N PHE A 23 -10.74 -7.17 4.65
CA PHE A 23 -10.82 -6.01 3.77
C PHE A 23 -11.35 -4.79 4.55
N PRO A 24 -10.76 -3.58 4.40
CA PRO A 24 -11.23 -2.40 5.10
C PRO A 24 -12.64 -2.01 4.66
N GLU A 25 -13.50 -1.70 5.62
CA GLU A 25 -14.83 -1.18 5.32
C GLU A 25 -14.73 0.23 4.72
N TYR A 26 -15.64 0.54 3.79
CA TYR A 26 -15.73 1.88 3.23
C TYR A 26 -16.33 2.85 4.25
N SER A 27 -15.70 4.02 4.42
CA SER A 27 -16.27 5.20 5.07
C SER A 27 -16.02 6.41 4.16
N GLU A 28 -17.08 7.18 3.91
CA GLU A 28 -16.97 8.41 3.12
C GLU A 28 -16.13 9.45 3.87
N GLU A 29 -16.27 9.53 5.20
CA GLU A 29 -15.47 10.40 6.06
C GLU A 29 -13.99 10.05 5.98
N ALA A 30 -13.64 8.76 6.04
CA ALA A 30 -12.26 8.30 5.92
C ALA A 30 -11.68 8.59 4.53
N LEU A 31 -12.48 8.39 3.46
CA LEU A 31 -12.06 8.73 2.09
C LEU A 31 -11.76 10.22 1.94
N ILE A 32 -12.66 11.09 2.42
CA ILE A 32 -12.50 12.54 2.37
C ILE A 32 -11.27 12.95 3.17
N LYS A 33 -11.13 12.45 4.40
CA LYS A 33 -9.97 12.71 5.26
C LYS A 33 -8.67 12.35 4.57
N CYS A 34 -8.54 11.12 4.07
CA CYS A 34 -7.31 10.64 3.44
C CYS A 34 -6.97 11.41 2.15
N ARG A 35 -7.97 11.73 1.32
CA ARG A 35 -7.75 12.52 0.09
C ARG A 35 -7.46 13.99 0.38
N ASN A 36 -7.95 14.55 1.49
CA ASN A 36 -7.57 15.90 1.93
C ASN A 36 -6.13 15.93 2.44
N LEU A 37 -5.67 14.91 3.18
CA LEU A 37 -4.25 14.75 3.52
C LEU A 37 -3.37 14.68 2.27
N CYS A 38 -3.84 14.02 1.21
CA CYS A 38 -3.12 14.04 -0.08
C CYS A 38 -3.07 15.46 -0.67
N LYS A 39 -4.17 16.23 -0.61
CA LYS A 39 -4.26 17.60 -1.14
C LYS A 39 -3.38 18.61 -0.39
N GLU A 40 -3.15 18.40 0.91
CA GLU A 40 -2.16 19.19 1.67
C GLU A 40 -0.75 19.05 1.08
N ASN A 41 -0.52 17.98 0.32
CA ASN A 41 0.64 17.79 -0.55
C ASN A 41 1.99 17.90 0.18
N VAL A 42 2.05 17.47 1.44
CA VAL A 42 3.28 17.44 2.25
C VAL A 42 4.39 16.65 1.54
N CYS A 43 4.05 15.59 0.80
CA CYS A 43 4.99 14.79 0.02
C CYS A 43 5.32 15.35 -1.38
N GLY A 44 4.64 16.41 -1.84
CA GLY A 44 4.91 17.09 -3.11
C GLY A 44 4.39 16.38 -4.38
N THR A 45 3.68 15.25 -4.27
CA THR A 45 3.30 14.41 -5.43
C THR A 45 1.81 14.43 -5.80
N TYR A 46 0.97 15.20 -5.10
CA TYR A 46 -0.44 15.38 -5.45
C TYR A 46 -0.57 16.00 -6.84
N GLY A 47 -1.43 15.44 -7.70
CA GLY A 47 -1.61 15.94 -9.06
C GLY A 47 -0.44 15.68 -10.01
N CYS A 48 0.57 14.90 -9.59
CA CYS A 48 1.78 14.64 -10.38
C CYS A 48 2.04 13.14 -10.62
N SER A 49 1.14 12.25 -10.17
CA SER A 49 1.35 10.80 -10.26
C SER A 49 0.05 10.01 -10.42
N TRP A 50 0.11 8.94 -11.21
CA TRP A 50 -0.97 7.95 -11.35
C TRP A 50 -1.27 7.17 -10.06
N SER A 51 -0.38 7.18 -9.06
CA SER A 51 -0.60 6.55 -7.75
C SER A 51 -1.30 7.45 -6.73
N CYS A 52 -1.44 8.73 -7.04
CA CYS A 52 -1.96 9.77 -6.15
C CYS A 52 -3.22 10.39 -6.75
N PRO A 53 -4.11 11.01 -5.96
CA PRO A 53 -5.25 11.71 -6.53
C PRO A 53 -4.79 12.92 -7.36
N PRO A 54 -5.50 13.28 -8.45
CA PRO A 54 -6.66 12.59 -8.99
C PRO A 54 -6.32 11.40 -9.91
N GLY A 55 -5.04 11.13 -10.18
CA GLY A 55 -4.59 10.02 -11.03
C GLY A 55 -5.08 8.66 -10.55
N PHE A 56 -4.95 8.36 -9.26
CA PHE A 56 -5.60 7.21 -8.64
C PHE A 56 -6.96 7.61 -8.06
N SER A 57 -8.03 7.03 -8.61
CA SER A 57 -9.41 7.41 -8.29
C SER A 57 -10.24 6.30 -7.64
N SER A 58 -9.77 5.04 -7.67
CA SER A 58 -10.47 3.92 -7.03
C SER A 58 -10.51 4.11 -5.52
N ASP A 59 -11.66 3.84 -4.92
CA ASP A 59 -11.87 3.82 -3.46
C ASP A 59 -12.23 2.40 -2.99
N LEU A 60 -12.46 2.24 -1.69
CA LEU A 60 -12.81 0.95 -1.11
C LEU A 60 -14.14 0.34 -1.62
N ARG A 61 -15.08 1.13 -2.17
CA ARG A 61 -16.31 0.59 -2.79
C ARG A 61 -16.00 -0.12 -4.10
N GLU A 62 -15.09 0.42 -4.90
CA GLU A 62 -14.66 -0.22 -6.14
C GLU A 62 -13.72 -1.39 -5.87
N LEU A 63 -12.78 -1.22 -4.94
CA LEU A 63 -11.77 -2.24 -4.63
C LEU A 63 -12.38 -3.49 -3.96
N SER A 64 -13.38 -3.32 -3.08
CA SER A 64 -14.08 -4.43 -2.42
C SER A 64 -14.84 -5.35 -3.39
N LYS A 65 -15.18 -4.89 -4.59
CA LYS A 65 -15.81 -5.74 -5.62
C LYS A 65 -14.87 -6.84 -6.13
N LYS A 66 -13.55 -6.62 -6.01
CA LYS A 66 -12.51 -7.54 -6.51
C LYS A 66 -11.76 -8.25 -5.40
N TYR A 67 -11.54 -7.57 -4.29
CA TYR A 67 -10.66 -8.03 -3.22
C TYR A 67 -11.44 -8.24 -1.92
N GLY A 68 -11.07 -9.27 -1.16
CA GLY A 68 -11.75 -9.63 0.09
C GLY A 68 -10.81 -9.87 1.28
N LYS A 69 -9.49 -9.89 1.03
CA LYS A 69 -8.45 -10.03 2.05
C LYS A 69 -7.30 -9.07 1.76
N VAL A 70 -6.56 -8.73 2.80
CA VAL A 70 -5.38 -7.85 2.69
C VAL A 70 -4.19 -8.55 3.34
N ALA A 71 -3.17 -8.84 2.55
CA ALA A 71 -1.86 -9.18 3.08
C ALA A 71 -1.17 -7.89 3.53
N VAL A 72 -0.75 -7.84 4.79
CA VAL A 72 -0.06 -6.69 5.38
C VAL A 72 1.38 -7.08 5.63
N ILE A 73 2.30 -6.33 5.02
CA ILE A 73 3.74 -6.45 5.28
C ILE A 73 4.19 -5.19 5.99
N LYS A 74 4.94 -5.34 7.08
CA LYS A 74 5.42 -4.20 7.84
C LYS A 74 6.78 -4.44 8.45
N ARG A 75 7.56 -3.38 8.59
CA ARG A 75 8.87 -3.40 9.23
C ARG A 75 9.08 -2.13 10.03
N ARG A 76 9.59 -2.28 11.25
CA ARG A 76 9.98 -1.17 12.12
C ARG A 76 11.45 -0.86 11.92
N PHE A 77 11.78 0.42 11.85
CA PHE A 77 13.14 0.93 11.77
C PHE A 77 13.34 1.98 12.85
N GLU A 78 14.43 1.86 13.60
CA GLU A 78 14.90 2.94 14.47
C GLU A 78 15.54 4.00 13.58
N VAL A 79 15.02 5.22 13.66
CA VAL A 79 15.41 6.33 12.78
C VAL A 79 15.03 7.66 13.42
N ASP A 80 15.86 8.68 13.22
CA ASP A 80 15.51 10.05 13.53
C ASP A 80 14.43 10.53 12.55
N LEU A 81 13.25 10.90 13.07
CA LEU A 81 12.13 11.35 12.25
C LEU A 81 12.38 12.68 11.54
N SER A 82 13.42 13.42 11.93
CA SER A 82 13.86 14.61 11.20
C SER A 82 14.72 14.29 9.96
N ASP A 83 15.23 13.05 9.84
CA ASP A 83 15.97 12.58 8.66
C ASP A 83 15.00 12.22 7.53
N SER A 84 14.47 13.26 6.89
CA SER A 84 13.57 13.14 5.74
C SER A 84 14.14 12.28 4.61
N LYS A 85 15.45 12.29 4.39
CA LYS A 85 16.10 11.49 3.35
C LYS A 85 16.01 10.00 3.69
N ARG A 86 16.34 9.62 4.92
CA ARG A 86 16.25 8.21 5.34
C ARG A 86 14.82 7.72 5.33
N LEU A 87 13.86 8.53 5.78
CA LEU A 87 12.44 8.19 5.69
C LEU A 87 11.98 7.99 4.24
N ASP A 88 12.45 8.83 3.32
CA ASP A 88 12.17 8.71 1.90
C ASP A 88 12.73 7.41 1.30
N GLU A 89 13.97 7.05 1.63
CA GLU A 89 14.61 5.79 1.24
C GLU A 89 13.81 4.58 1.73
N LEU A 90 13.42 4.56 3.01
CA LEU A 90 12.64 3.47 3.61
C LEU A 90 11.26 3.29 2.91
N ALA A 91 10.60 4.39 2.55
CA ALA A 91 9.36 4.34 1.80
C ALA A 91 9.55 3.77 0.38
N GLY A 92 10.66 4.12 -0.28
CA GLY A 92 11.03 3.60 -1.60
C GLY A 92 11.39 2.11 -1.57
N GLU A 93 12.14 1.68 -0.54
CA GLU A 93 12.46 0.26 -0.28
C GLU A 93 11.17 -0.55 -0.08
N LEU A 94 10.26 -0.08 0.78
CA LEU A 94 8.97 -0.73 0.99
C LEU A 94 8.17 -0.86 -0.32
N GLN A 95 8.09 0.20 -1.13
CA GLN A 95 7.35 0.15 -2.39
C GLN A 95 7.94 -0.87 -3.39
N SER A 96 9.26 -1.03 -3.38
CA SER A 96 9.93 -2.05 -4.21
C SER A 96 9.54 -3.45 -3.73
N HIS A 97 9.55 -3.68 -2.42
CA HIS A 97 9.13 -4.96 -1.84
C HIS A 97 7.65 -5.29 -2.03
N VAL A 98 6.74 -4.31 -1.90
CA VAL A 98 5.31 -4.49 -2.21
C VAL A 98 5.12 -4.91 -3.67
N ARG A 99 5.85 -4.28 -4.58
CA ARG A 99 5.81 -4.59 -6.01
C ARG A 99 6.34 -5.99 -6.32
N ASP A 100 7.48 -6.37 -5.74
CA ASP A 100 8.05 -7.72 -5.89
C ASP A 100 7.08 -8.78 -5.38
N LEU A 101 6.44 -8.54 -4.23
CA LEU A 101 5.40 -9.41 -3.70
C LEU A 101 4.21 -9.52 -4.64
N VAL A 102 3.69 -8.40 -5.16
CA VAL A 102 2.58 -8.40 -6.12
C VAL A 102 2.93 -9.20 -7.37
N LEU A 103 4.12 -9.00 -7.95
CA LEU A 103 4.57 -9.76 -9.13
C LEU A 103 4.68 -11.25 -8.84
N ALA A 104 5.27 -11.62 -7.70
CA ALA A 104 5.40 -13.01 -7.29
C ALA A 104 4.04 -13.68 -7.04
N MET A 105 3.10 -12.96 -6.41
CA MET A 105 1.74 -13.43 -6.20
C MET A 105 1.00 -13.59 -7.54
N ARG A 106 1.08 -12.61 -8.45
CA ARG A 106 0.46 -12.69 -9.79
C ARG A 106 1.02 -13.87 -10.60
N LYS A 107 2.33 -14.14 -10.52
CA LYS A 107 2.97 -15.30 -11.16
C LYS A 107 2.39 -16.64 -10.67
N GLU A 108 1.92 -16.69 -9.42
CA GLU A 108 1.25 -17.86 -8.82
C GLU A 108 -0.26 -17.89 -9.09
N GLY A 109 -0.80 -16.89 -9.80
CA GLY A 109 -2.20 -16.80 -10.20
C GLY A 109 -3.09 -15.98 -9.27
N TYR A 110 -2.52 -15.21 -8.34
CA TYR A 110 -3.32 -14.30 -7.51
C TYR A 110 -3.81 -13.10 -8.32
N GLU A 111 -5.10 -12.77 -8.17
CA GLU A 111 -5.64 -11.46 -8.49
C GLU A 111 -5.40 -10.51 -7.32
N CYS A 112 -4.46 -9.58 -7.46
CA CYS A 112 -4.08 -8.65 -6.39
C CYS A 112 -3.55 -7.29 -6.87
N LEU A 113 -3.60 -6.31 -5.97
CA LEU A 113 -3.05 -4.97 -6.14
C LEU A 113 -2.35 -4.52 -4.85
N GLY A 114 -1.13 -4.01 -4.98
CA GLY A 114 -0.30 -3.53 -3.88
C GLY A 114 -0.45 -2.02 -3.65
N PHE A 115 -0.37 -1.60 -2.39
CA PHE A 115 -0.43 -0.23 -1.91
C PHE A 115 0.67 0.01 -0.89
N ALA A 116 1.14 1.25 -0.81
CA ALA A 116 2.12 1.69 0.17
C ALA A 116 1.91 3.18 0.49
N ASP A 117 2.63 3.72 1.46
CA ASP A 117 2.63 5.16 1.68
C ASP A 117 3.37 5.91 0.56
N GLY A 118 2.86 7.10 0.23
CA GLY A 118 3.43 7.99 -0.78
C GLY A 118 3.13 7.61 -2.24
N ALA A 119 3.75 8.32 -3.17
CA ALA A 119 3.60 8.08 -4.61
C ALA A 119 4.48 6.94 -5.13
N CYS A 120 4.02 6.24 -6.16
CA CYS A 120 4.78 5.25 -6.92
C CYS A 120 6.07 5.86 -7.49
N ARG A 121 7.21 5.21 -7.25
CA ARG A 121 8.54 5.71 -7.65
C ARG A 121 9.23 4.91 -8.76
N TYR A 122 8.51 4.02 -9.42
CA TYR A 122 9.10 3.02 -10.32
C TYR A 122 9.90 3.58 -11.49
N CYS A 123 9.36 4.61 -12.13
CA CYS A 123 9.84 5.10 -13.41
C CYS A 123 10.81 6.29 -13.28
N GLY A 124 11.22 6.64 -12.05
CA GLY A 124 11.96 7.86 -11.74
C GLY A 124 11.08 9.10 -11.87
N GLU A 125 10.61 9.38 -13.08
CA GLU A 125 9.69 10.47 -13.41
C GLU A 125 8.34 9.91 -13.87
N CYS A 126 7.25 10.33 -13.23
CA CYS A 126 5.92 9.86 -13.61
C CYS A 126 5.50 10.46 -14.95
N ALA A 127 4.87 9.65 -15.81
CA ALA A 127 4.32 10.13 -17.08
C ALA A 127 3.04 10.95 -16.93
N TYR A 128 2.46 11.06 -15.73
CA TYR A 128 1.20 11.78 -15.51
C TYR A 128 1.28 13.22 -16.07
N PRO A 129 0.29 13.69 -16.85
CA PRO A 129 -1.01 13.07 -17.13
C PRO A 129 -1.07 12.12 -18.34
N ASP A 130 0.05 11.88 -19.04
CA ASP A 130 0.12 10.89 -20.12
C ASP A 130 0.02 9.44 -19.57
N PRO A 131 -0.38 8.46 -20.40
CA PRO A 131 -0.55 7.08 -19.97
C PRO A 131 0.66 6.54 -19.20
N CYS A 132 0.39 5.85 -18.07
CA CYS A 132 1.44 5.21 -17.30
C CYS A 132 2.24 4.23 -18.19
N ARG A 133 3.57 4.38 -18.18
CA ARG A 133 4.49 3.52 -18.95
C ARG A 133 4.55 2.08 -18.42
N PHE A 134 4.20 1.88 -17.14
CA PHE A 134 4.31 0.59 -16.44
C PHE A 134 3.09 0.36 -15.53
N PRO A 135 1.87 0.22 -16.07
CA PRO A 135 0.64 0.14 -15.27
C PRO A 135 0.64 -1.08 -14.33
N GLU A 136 1.20 -2.21 -14.76
CA GLU A 136 1.31 -3.43 -13.94
C GLU A 136 2.20 -3.26 -12.71
N MET A 137 3.09 -2.28 -12.76
CA MET A 137 4.04 -1.96 -11.71
C MET A 137 3.48 -0.88 -10.77
N LEU A 138 2.31 -0.31 -11.02
CA LEU A 138 1.78 0.77 -10.19
C LEU A 138 1.54 0.30 -8.75
N VAL A 139 2.06 1.05 -7.78
CA VAL A 139 1.76 0.91 -6.34
C VAL A 139 1.06 2.20 -5.91
N PRO A 140 -0.27 2.22 -5.78
CA PRO A 140 -1.01 3.39 -5.34
C PRO A 140 -0.77 3.74 -3.87
N SER A 141 -0.99 5.00 -3.52
CA SER A 141 -0.96 5.43 -2.12
C SER A 141 -2.11 4.78 -1.34
N ILE A 142 -1.84 4.31 -0.12
CA ILE A 142 -2.84 3.84 0.84
C ILE A 142 -3.92 4.91 1.08
N SER A 143 -3.50 6.16 1.28
CA SER A 143 -4.41 7.30 1.51
C SER A 143 -5.20 7.69 0.26
N ALA A 144 -4.69 7.44 -0.95
CA ALA A 144 -5.44 7.71 -2.18
C ALA A 144 -6.69 6.82 -2.32
N ALA A 145 -6.58 5.57 -1.84
CA ALA A 145 -7.68 4.61 -1.79
C ALA A 145 -8.69 4.88 -0.66
N GLY A 146 -8.38 5.78 0.27
CA GLY A 146 -9.23 6.09 1.42
C GLY A 146 -9.03 5.16 2.63
N VAL A 147 -7.89 4.49 2.73
CA VAL A 147 -7.57 3.63 3.88
C VAL A 147 -6.95 4.48 5.00
N ASP A 148 -7.72 4.70 6.07
CA ASP A 148 -7.18 5.23 7.32
C ASP A 148 -6.50 4.09 8.09
N MET A 149 -5.16 4.06 8.10
CA MET A 149 -4.38 2.97 8.70
C MET A 149 -4.65 2.76 10.19
N THR A 150 -4.93 3.84 10.93
CA THR A 150 -5.24 3.73 12.36
C THR A 150 -6.58 3.02 12.57
N ALA A 151 -7.63 3.46 11.86
CA ALA A 151 -8.93 2.81 11.93
C ALA A 151 -8.87 1.36 11.42
N PHE A 152 -8.12 1.13 10.34
CA PHE A 152 -7.98 -0.17 9.72
C PHE A 152 -7.26 -1.19 10.61
N ALA A 153 -6.17 -0.79 11.25
CA ALA A 153 -5.47 -1.63 12.22
C ALA A 153 -6.36 -1.97 13.43
N ASN A 154 -7.04 -0.96 14.00
CA ASN A 154 -7.92 -1.14 15.16
C ASN A 154 -9.07 -2.12 14.88
N ALA A 155 -9.68 -2.03 13.69
CA ALA A 155 -10.73 -2.95 13.25
C ALA A 155 -10.27 -4.41 13.15
N ASN A 156 -8.96 -4.65 13.02
CA ASN A 156 -8.34 -5.98 12.99
C ASN A 156 -7.68 -6.36 14.33
N GLY A 157 -8.00 -5.65 15.41
CA GLY A 157 -7.41 -5.89 16.74
C GLY A 157 -5.90 -5.69 16.77
N ARG A 158 -5.37 -4.84 15.88
CA ARG A 158 -3.96 -4.46 15.81
C ARG A 158 -3.80 -3.01 16.24
N GLU A 159 -2.64 -2.72 16.78
CA GLU A 159 -2.30 -1.36 17.19
C GLU A 159 -1.47 -0.68 16.10
N PHE A 160 -1.84 0.57 15.79
CA PHE A 160 -1.08 1.46 14.91
C PHE A 160 -0.62 2.67 15.73
N LYS A 161 0.69 2.87 15.83
CA LYS A 161 1.31 3.89 16.68
C LYS A 161 2.37 4.66 15.90
N PHE A 162 2.42 5.96 16.18
CA PHE A 162 3.58 6.78 15.85
C PHE A 162 4.54 6.75 17.04
N GLU A 163 5.80 6.43 16.76
CA GLU A 163 6.88 6.43 17.74
C GLU A 163 7.70 7.72 17.60
N LYS A 164 8.55 8.05 18.58
CA LYS A 164 9.36 9.29 18.52
C LYS A 164 10.72 9.11 17.84
N ASP A 165 11.23 7.88 17.89
CA ASP A 165 12.58 7.44 17.52
C ASP A 165 12.55 6.25 16.54
N ALA A 166 11.37 5.95 15.98
CA ALA A 166 11.20 4.89 15.02
C ALA A 166 10.04 5.17 14.07
N VAL A 167 10.10 4.51 12.91
CA VAL A 167 9.01 4.45 11.95
C VAL A 167 8.67 2.99 11.67
N THR A 168 7.39 2.67 11.61
CA THR A 168 6.92 1.41 11.03
C THR A 168 6.34 1.71 9.66
N VAL A 169 6.93 1.12 8.62
CA VAL A 169 6.43 1.25 7.25
C VAL A 169 5.45 0.10 6.96
N TYR A 170 4.34 0.41 6.27
CA TYR A 170 3.28 -0.56 5.97
C TYR A 170 3.04 -0.67 4.46
N GLY A 171 3.12 -1.90 3.96
CA GLY A 171 2.68 -2.28 2.62
C GLY A 171 1.42 -3.14 2.70
N LEU A 172 0.44 -2.86 1.84
CA LEU A 172 -0.79 -3.64 1.75
C LEU A 172 -0.85 -4.32 0.38
N VAL A 173 -1.22 -5.59 0.32
CA VAL A 173 -1.60 -6.26 -0.92
C VAL A 173 -3.03 -6.74 -0.79
N MET A 174 -3.95 -6.01 -1.44
CA MET A 174 -5.34 -6.41 -1.53
C MET A 174 -5.46 -7.56 -2.53
N MET A 175 -6.08 -8.66 -2.10
CA MET A 175 -6.18 -9.88 -2.89
C MET A 175 -7.59 -10.44 -2.86
N ARG A 176 -7.97 -11.13 -3.94
CA ARG A 176 -9.25 -11.83 -4.02
C ARG A 176 -9.34 -12.89 -2.92
N SER A 177 -10.46 -12.93 -2.21
CA SER A 177 -10.69 -13.99 -1.22
C SER A 177 -10.73 -15.35 -1.91
N ARG A 178 -10.10 -16.36 -1.32
CA ARG A 178 -10.15 -17.75 -1.81
C ARG A 178 -11.53 -18.41 -1.66
N HIS A 179 -12.52 -17.72 -1.08
CA HIS A 179 -13.89 -18.22 -0.99
C HIS A 179 -14.78 -17.60 -2.07
N SER A 180 -15.14 -18.45 -3.04
CA SER A 180 -16.39 -18.52 -3.84
C SER A 180 -16.09 -19.06 -5.25
N LEU A 181 -15.57 -20.28 -5.33
CA LEU A 181 -15.90 -21.18 -6.43
C LEU A 181 -16.83 -22.25 -5.84
N LEU A 182 -18.08 -21.84 -5.61
CA LEU A 182 -19.24 -22.72 -5.60
C LEU A 182 -20.07 -22.33 -6.83
#